data_AF-A0A9E6AP71-F1
#
_entry.id   AF-A0A9E6AP71-F1
#
_cell.length_a   1.000
_cell.length_b   1.000
_cell.length_c   1.000
_cell.angle_alpha   90.00
_cell.angle_beta   90.00
_cell.angle_gamma   90.00
#
_symmetry.space_group_name_H-M   'P 1'
#
loop_
_entity.id
_entity.type
_entity.pdbx_description
1 polymer ?
#
loop_
_entity_poly.entity_id
_entity_poly.type
_entity_poly.pdbx_seq_one_letter_code
_entity_poly.pdbx_strand_id
1 'polypeptide(L)'
;MKVDRFIGIILFLFANILYFYIIPTQTEYIGYGVIEPNSLPNIMAYIIAIMACLLVLKPTADLQVNFRLLLNVIIFVFGVGLTAYLMSLFGFLYVAPLMALAIMWIVGERRKLWLTFGVVILPPAIWAIVTQLLDRQLM
;
A
#
# COMPACT_ATOMS: atom_id res chain seq x y z
N MET A 1 21.31 4.18 -19.70
CA MET A 1 19.97 3.54 -19.76
C MET A 1 19.11 4.12 -18.66
N LYS A 2 17.91 4.61 -18.98
CA LYS A 2 17.05 5.35 -18.04
C LYS A 2 16.63 4.43 -16.90
N VAL A 3 17.09 4.71 -15.68
CA VAL A 3 16.78 3.96 -14.45
C VAL A 3 15.27 3.69 -14.33
N ASP A 4 14.45 4.61 -14.81
CA ASP A 4 12.99 4.54 -14.86
C ASP A 4 12.45 3.33 -15.62
N ARG A 5 13.08 2.95 -16.74
CA ARG A 5 12.66 1.77 -17.51
C ARG A 5 12.96 0.49 -16.75
N PHE A 6 14.10 0.45 -16.06
CA PHE A 6 14.48 -0.72 -15.26
C PHE A 6 13.55 -0.88 -14.04
N ILE A 7 13.24 0.23 -13.36
CA ILE A 7 12.25 0.27 -12.27
C ILE A 7 10.87 -0.16 -12.80
N GLY A 8 10.44 0.36 -13.95
CA GLY A 8 9.17 -0.01 -14.58
C GLY A 8 9.07 -1.50 -14.90
N ILE A 9 10.13 -2.10 -15.45
CA ILE A 9 10.18 -3.55 -15.71
C ILE A 9 10.08 -4.35 -14.40
N ILE A 10 10.83 -3.95 -13.37
CA ILE A 10 10.78 -4.61 -12.06
C ILE A 10 9.38 -4.53 -11.46
N LEU A 11 8.76 -3.34 -11.46
CA LEU A 11 7.41 -3.14 -10.93
C LEU A 11 6.36 -3.94 -11.71
N PHE A 12 6.51 -4.04 -13.03
CA PHE A 12 5.64 -4.85 -13.86
C PHE A 12 5.76 -6.34 -13.52
N LEU A 13 6.98 -6.86 -13.41
CA LEU A 13 7.21 -8.26 -12.99
C LEU A 13 6.67 -8.50 -11.58
N PHE A 14 6.89 -7.57 -10.66
CA PHE A 14 6.38 -7.65 -9.28
C PHE A 14 4.85 -7.68 -9.24
N ALA A 15 4.17 -6.85 -10.03
CA ALA A 15 2.71 -6.85 -10.11
C ALA A 15 2.15 -8.18 -10.63
N ASN A 16 2.83 -8.81 -11.60
CA ASN A 16 2.45 -10.13 -12.09
C ASN A 16 2.66 -11.21 -11.02
N ILE A 17 3.78 -11.19 -10.30
CA ILE A 17 4.04 -12.11 -9.19
C ILE A 17 2.99 -11.92 -8.08
N LEU A 18 2.63 -10.67 -7.76
CA LEU A 18 1.57 -10.37 -6.82
C LEU A 18 0.25 -11.03 -7.24
N TYR A 19 -0.16 -10.84 -8.49
CA TYR A 19 -1.42 -11.35 -9.02
C TYR A 19 -1.46 -12.89 -9.09
N PHE A 20 -0.44 -13.53 -9.65
CA PHE A 20 -0.46 -14.97 -9.90
C PHE A 20 -0.03 -15.83 -8.72
N TYR A 21 0.75 -15.28 -7.77
CA TYR A 21 1.34 -16.08 -6.70
C TYR A 21 0.99 -15.57 -5.31
N ILE A 22 1.20 -14.28 -5.01
CA ILE A 22 1.05 -13.78 -3.63
C ILE A 22 -0.42 -13.68 -3.24
N ILE A 23 -1.26 -13.04 -4.04
CA ILE A 23 -2.69 -12.89 -3.73
C ILE A 23 -3.37 -14.25 -3.54
N PRO A 24 -3.31 -15.20 -4.49
CA PRO A 24 -4.00 -16.48 -4.33
C PRO A 24 -3.48 -17.33 -3.17
N THR A 25 -2.21 -17.17 -2.75
CA THR A 25 -1.67 -17.90 -1.58
C THR A 25 -2.03 -17.25 -0.25
N GLN A 26 -2.36 -15.96 -0.23
CA GLN A 26 -2.67 -15.20 0.98
C GLN A 26 -4.17 -14.91 1.16
N THR A 27 -5.00 -15.19 0.16
CA THR A 27 -6.45 -15.03 0.25
C THR A 27 -7.15 -16.37 0.22
N GLU A 28 -7.86 -16.69 1.30
CA GLU A 28 -8.79 -17.81 1.32
C GLU A 28 -10.07 -17.43 0.55
N TYR A 29 -10.56 -18.37 -0.27
CA TYR A 29 -11.83 -18.20 -0.98
C TYR A 29 -12.99 -18.40 -0.01
N ILE A 30 -13.65 -17.30 0.37
CA ILE A 30 -14.83 -17.35 1.24
C ILE A 30 -16.03 -17.07 0.34
N GLY A 31 -16.84 -18.11 0.05
CA GLY A 31 -17.99 -18.03 -0.86
C GLY A 31 -19.21 -17.25 -0.32
N TYR A 32 -19.03 -16.44 0.72
CA TYR A 32 -20.06 -15.59 1.32
C TYR A 32 -19.56 -14.15 1.39
N GLY A 33 -20.27 -13.23 0.71
CA GLY A 33 -19.97 -11.79 0.67
C GLY A 33 -20.15 -11.19 -0.72
N VAL A 34 -20.58 -9.91 -0.78
CA VAL A 34 -20.74 -9.17 -2.06
C VAL A 34 -19.39 -8.86 -2.71
N ILE A 35 -18.31 -8.84 -1.93
CA ILE A 35 -16.95 -8.53 -2.38
C ILE A 35 -16.02 -9.65 -1.91
N GLU A 36 -15.42 -10.36 -2.86
CA GLU A 36 -14.45 -11.40 -2.55
C GLU A 36 -13.17 -10.79 -1.93
N PRO A 37 -12.53 -11.45 -0.94
CA PRO A 37 -11.30 -10.98 -0.29
C PRO A 37 -10.15 -10.62 -1.24
N ASN A 38 -10.11 -11.25 -2.41
CA ASN A 38 -9.09 -11.04 -3.45
C ASN A 38 -9.37 -9.81 -4.33
N SER A 39 -10.57 -9.22 -4.29
CA SER A 39 -11.02 -8.20 -5.26
C SER A 39 -10.16 -6.94 -5.18
N LEU A 40 -10.00 -6.39 -3.97
CA LEU A 40 -9.18 -5.20 -3.74
C LEU A 40 -7.70 -5.44 -4.07
N PRO A 41 -7.04 -6.51 -3.58
CA PRO A 41 -5.68 -6.84 -3.98
C PRO A 41 -5.50 -6.98 -5.49
N ASN A 42 -6.43 -7.64 -6.19
CA ASN A 42 -6.36 -7.84 -7.64
C ASN A 42 -6.44 -6.51 -8.39
N ILE A 43 -7.37 -5.64 -8.01
CA ILE A 43 -7.50 -4.30 -8.63
C ILE A 43 -6.20 -3.49 -8.44
N MET A 44 -5.62 -3.52 -7.23
CA MET A 44 -4.35 -2.83 -6.97
C MET A 44 -3.20 -3.40 -7.82
N ALA A 45 -3.10 -4.73 -7.94
CA ALA A 45 -2.10 -5.38 -8.78
C ALA A 45 -2.24 -4.94 -10.26
N TYR A 46 -3.47 -4.85 -10.78
CA TYR A 46 -3.73 -4.35 -12.14
C TYR A 46 -3.31 -2.89 -12.30
N ILE A 47 -3.66 -2.01 -11.36
CA ILE A 47 -3.27 -0.60 -11.42
C ILE A 47 -1.74 -0.48 -11.44
N ILE A 48 -1.03 -1.21 -10.58
CA ILE A 48 0.43 -1.21 -10.55
C ILE A 48 0.99 -1.71 -11.89
N ALA A 49 0.46 -2.80 -12.44
CA ALA A 49 0.91 -3.34 -13.73
C ALA A 49 0.74 -2.32 -14.87
N ILE A 50 -0.41 -1.65 -14.94
CA ILE A 50 -0.71 -0.62 -15.95
C ILE A 50 0.24 0.56 -15.78
N MET A 51 0.40 1.09 -14.57
CA MET A 51 1.28 2.22 -14.30
C MET A 51 2.76 1.88 -14.58
N ALA A 52 3.20 0.67 -14.25
CA ALA A 52 4.53 0.18 -14.56
C ALA A 52 4.77 0.08 -16.07
N CYS A 53 3.78 -0.42 -16.83
CA CYS A 53 3.85 -0.48 -18.28
C CYS A 53 3.93 0.94 -18.89
N LEU A 54 3.10 1.87 -18.42
CA LEU A 54 3.15 3.28 -18.83
C LEU A 54 4.52 3.91 -18.53
N LEU A 55 5.15 3.58 -17.40
CA LEU A 55 6.48 4.08 -17.04
C LEU A 55 7.59 3.54 -17.96
N VAL A 56 7.48 2.29 -18.42
CA VAL A 56 8.41 1.72 -19.41
C VAL A 56 8.27 2.41 -20.77
N LEU A 57 7.02 2.64 -21.21
CA LEU A 57 6.70 3.27 -22.50
C LEU A 57 7.05 4.76 -22.51
N LYS A 58 6.73 5.48 -21.43
CA LYS A 58 6.96 6.92 -21.27
C LYS A 58 7.77 7.19 -20.00
N PRO A 59 9.09 6.91 -20.02
CA PRO A 59 9.93 7.16 -18.86
C PRO A 59 10.04 8.66 -18.60
N THR A 60 9.81 9.05 -17.34
CA THR A 60 10.09 10.41 -16.87
C THR A 60 11.56 10.73 -17.11
N ALA A 61 11.86 11.89 -17.68
CA ALA A 61 13.24 12.33 -17.83
C ALA A 61 13.75 12.84 -16.48
N ASP A 62 14.94 12.40 -16.06
CA ASP A 62 15.69 12.84 -14.87
C ASP A 62 15.21 12.37 -13.49
N LEU A 63 15.09 11.06 -13.29
CA LEU A 63 15.07 10.51 -11.92
C LEU A 63 16.49 10.47 -11.34
N GLN A 64 16.87 11.53 -10.62
CA GLN A 64 18.12 11.56 -9.87
C GLN A 64 17.98 10.75 -8.59
N VAL A 65 18.49 9.52 -8.59
CA VAL A 65 18.52 8.67 -7.39
C VAL A 65 19.50 9.29 -6.38
N ASN A 66 18.96 9.92 -5.36
CA ASN A 66 19.72 10.47 -4.23
C ASN A 66 19.73 9.47 -3.06
N PHE A 67 20.81 9.41 -2.29
CA PHE A 67 20.91 8.58 -1.09
C PHE A 67 19.75 8.83 -0.10
N ARG A 68 19.32 10.08 0.05
CA ARG A 68 18.16 10.42 0.89
C ARG A 68 16.86 9.79 0.37
N LEU A 69 16.66 9.74 -0.94
CA LEU A 69 15.49 9.12 -1.56
C LEU A 69 15.53 7.60 -1.35
N LEU A 70 16.69 6.96 -1.55
CA LEU A 70 16.88 5.54 -1.30
C LEU A 70 16.56 5.17 0.16
N LEU A 71 17.06 5.96 1.11
CA LEU A 71 16.85 5.74 2.54
C LEU A 71 15.37 5.90 2.92
N ASN A 72 14.68 6.90 2.36
CA ASN A 72 13.23 7.07 2.56
C ASN A 72 12.43 5.87 2.03
N VAL A 73 12.81 5.31 0.87
CA VAL A 73 12.16 4.11 0.31
C VAL A 73 12.37 2.91 1.22
N ILE A 74 13.59 2.70 1.73
CA ILE A 74 13.89 1.60 2.67
C ILE A 74 13.07 1.73 3.94
N ILE A 75 13.04 2.92 4.55
CA ILE A 75 12.24 3.19 5.75
C ILE A 75 10.76 2.95 5.45
N PHE A 76 10.27 3.39 4.29
CA PHE A 76 8.87 3.22 3.92
C PHE A 76 8.51 1.74 3.77
N VAL A 77 9.29 0.96 3.02
CA VAL A 77 9.07 -0.49 2.84
C VAL A 77 9.13 -1.23 4.17
N PHE A 78 10.13 -0.93 4.99
CA PHE A 78 10.26 -1.54 6.31
C PHE A 78 9.13 -1.11 7.25
N GLY A 79 8.73 0.15 7.20
CA GLY A 79 7.60 0.70 7.95
C GLY A 79 6.30 -0.02 7.62
N VAL A 80 6.00 -0.24 6.34
CA VAL A 80 4.81 -0.99 5.91
C VAL A 80 4.84 -2.42 6.46
N GLY A 81 5.95 -3.13 6.35
CA GLY A 81 6.10 -4.48 6.93
C GLY A 81 5.94 -4.51 8.45
N LEU A 82 6.55 -3.54 9.13
CA LEU A 82 6.43 -3.37 10.58
C LEU A 82 4.99 -3.06 10.99
N THR A 83 4.24 -2.33 10.15
CA THR A 83 2.82 -2.02 10.39
C THR A 83 2.00 -3.28 10.42
N ALA A 84 2.15 -4.13 9.39
CA ALA A 84 1.42 -5.38 9.29
C ALA A 84 1.72 -6.30 10.49
N TYR A 85 2.98 -6.34 10.92
CA TYR A 85 3.38 -7.07 12.12
C TYR A 85 2.82 -6.47 13.42
N LEU A 86 2.80 -5.16 13.57
CA LEU A 86 2.23 -4.51 14.75
C LEU A 86 0.71 -4.65 14.80
N MET A 87 0.02 -4.62 13.66
CA MET A 87 -1.42 -4.84 13.58
C MET A 87 -1.79 -6.22 14.11
N SER A 88 -1.04 -7.27 13.78
CA SER A 88 -1.30 -8.62 14.30
C SER A 88 -1.15 -8.74 15.83
N LEU A 89 -0.43 -7.82 16.47
CA LEU A 89 -0.24 -7.82 17.93
C LEU A 89 -1.21 -6.89 18.66
N PHE A 90 -1.43 -5.68 18.15
CA PHE A 90 -2.09 -4.58 18.87
C PHE A 90 -3.44 -4.16 18.30
N GLY A 91 -3.83 -4.66 17.12
CA GLY A 91 -5.07 -4.26 16.49
C GLY A 91 -4.92 -3.10 15.50
N PHE A 92 -5.68 -3.14 14.41
CA PHE A 92 -5.77 -2.09 13.39
C PHE A 92 -6.04 -0.69 13.98
N LEU A 93 -6.97 -0.60 14.94
CA LEU A 93 -7.49 0.70 15.43
C LEU A 93 -6.40 1.56 16.10
N TYR A 94 -5.39 0.94 16.72
CA TYR A 94 -4.30 1.65 17.40
C TYR A 94 -3.07 1.83 16.51
N VAL A 95 -2.77 0.83 15.68
CA VAL A 95 -1.56 0.83 14.84
C VAL A 95 -1.75 1.69 13.59
N ALA A 96 -2.94 1.69 12.99
CA ALA A 96 -3.21 2.44 11.76
C ALA A 96 -3.02 3.97 11.92
N PRO A 97 -3.57 4.63 12.96
CA PRO A 97 -3.33 6.07 13.17
C PRO A 97 -1.84 6.40 13.38
N LEU A 98 -1.15 5.59 14.21
CA LEU A 98 0.25 5.80 14.53
C LEU A 98 1.12 5.71 13.27
N MET A 99 0.88 4.69 12.45
CA MET A 99 1.67 4.52 11.25
C MET A 99 1.28 5.49 10.13
N ALA A 100 0.00 5.83 9.99
CA ALA A 100 -0.43 6.87 9.06
C ALA A 100 0.29 8.19 9.36
N LEU A 101 0.43 8.55 10.65
CA LEU A 101 1.18 9.72 11.07
C LEU A 101 2.67 9.60 10.70
N ALA A 102 3.29 8.46 10.99
CA ALA A 102 4.70 8.22 10.68
C ALA A 102 4.98 8.35 9.16
N ILE A 103 4.13 7.74 8.33
CA ILE A 103 4.25 7.81 6.86
C ILE A 103 4.06 9.25 6.36
N MET A 104 3.00 9.95 6.79
CA MET A 104 2.75 11.33 6.37
C MET A 104 3.91 12.25 6.76
N TRP A 105 4.52 12.03 7.93
CA TRP A 105 5.70 12.76 8.36
C TRP A 105 6.91 12.49 7.45
N ILE A 106 7.19 11.22 7.13
CA ILE A 106 8.31 10.83 6.24
C ILE A 106 8.13 11.39 4.83
N VAL A 107 6.90 11.39 4.31
CA VAL A 107 6.56 11.98 3.01
C VAL A 107 6.67 13.51 3.03
N GLY A 108 6.68 14.13 4.21
CA GLY A 108 6.86 15.57 4.39
C GLY A 108 5.57 16.38 4.29
N GLU A 109 4.42 15.73 4.33
CA GLU A 109 3.12 16.41 4.38
C GLU A 109 2.95 17.10 5.74
N ARG A 110 3.10 18.43 5.76
CA ARG A 110 2.96 19.24 6.99
C ARG A 110 1.62 19.96 7.11
N ARG A 111 0.69 19.70 6.17
CA ARG A 111 -0.64 20.31 6.19
C ARG A 111 -1.44 19.73 7.36
N LYS A 112 -1.59 20.53 8.42
CA LYS A 112 -2.25 20.12 9.68
C LYS A 112 -3.63 19.49 9.45
N LEU A 113 -4.45 20.07 8.56
CA LEU A 113 -5.78 19.53 8.23
C LEU A 113 -5.72 18.14 7.59
N TRP A 114 -4.71 17.87 6.77
CA TRP A 114 -4.54 16.59 6.09
C TRP A 114 -4.01 15.53 7.05
N LEU A 115 -3.09 15.93 7.94
CA LEU A 115 -2.61 15.09 9.04
C LEU A 115 -3.73 14.69 9.99
N THR A 116 -4.56 15.64 10.44
CA THR A 116 -5.67 15.32 11.36
C THR A 116 -6.71 14.43 10.68
N PHE A 117 -7.05 14.70 9.42
CA PHE A 117 -8.01 13.87 8.69
C PHE A 117 -7.47 12.45 8.45
N GLY A 118 -6.24 12.35 7.98
CA GLY A 118 -5.55 11.09 7.71
C GLY A 118 -5.33 10.20 8.92
N VAL A 119 -5.04 10.80 10.06
CA VAL A 119 -4.71 10.07 11.30
C VAL A 119 -5.95 9.78 12.14
N VAL A 120 -6.88 10.73 12.25
CA VAL A 120 -7.99 10.64 13.22
C VAL A 120 -9.28 10.19 12.57
N ILE A 121 -9.57 10.61 11.33
CA ILE A 121 -10.87 10.36 10.69
C ILE A 121 -10.82 9.08 9.84
N LEU A 122 -9.74 8.90 9.08
CA LEU A 122 -9.60 7.79 8.15
C LEU A 122 -9.57 6.41 8.83
N PRO A 123 -8.78 6.16 9.89
CA PRO A 123 -8.72 4.82 10.49
C PRO A 123 -10.05 4.37 11.11
N PRO A 124 -10.78 5.19 11.89
CA PRO A 124 -12.10 4.81 12.38
C PRO A 124 -13.13 4.64 11.27
N ALA A 125 -13.07 5.45 10.21
CA ALA A 125 -13.97 5.32 9.06
C ALA A 125 -13.73 4.00 8.30
N ILE A 126 -12.47 3.64 8.04
CA ILE A 126 -12.11 2.35 7.45
C ILE A 126 -12.58 1.21 8.36
N TRP A 127 -12.33 1.33 9.66
CA TRP A 127 -12.78 0.34 10.63
C TRP A 127 -14.28 0.15 10.62
N ALA A 128 -15.06 1.23 10.64
CA ALA A 128 -16.52 1.16 10.62
C ALA A 128 -17.05 0.56 9.32
N ILE A 129 -16.50 0.94 8.17
CA ILE A 129 -16.91 0.39 6.88
C ILE A 129 -16.59 -1.11 6.83
N VAL A 130 -15.39 -1.54 7.22
CA VAL A 130 -15.02 -2.95 7.07
C VAL A 130 -15.69 -3.83 8.13
N THR A 131 -15.76 -3.39 9.38
CA THR A 131 -16.36 -4.21 10.45
C THR A 131 -17.87 -4.23 10.40
N GLN A 132 -18.53 -3.11 10.12
CA GLN A 132 -20.00 -3.05 10.14
C GLN A 132 -20.63 -3.36 8.79
N LEU A 133 -19.96 -2.99 7.69
CA LEU A 133 -20.53 -3.11 6.35
C LEU A 133 -20.11 -4.41 5.66
N LEU A 134 -18.89 -4.91 5.94
CA LEU A 134 -18.36 -6.16 5.39
C LEU A 134 -18.37 -7.32 6.42
N ASP A 135 -18.86 -7.06 7.64
CA ASP A 135 -18.91 -8.01 8.77
C ASP A 135 -17.56 -8.73 9.00
N ARG A 136 -16.46 -8.01 8.75
CA ARG A 136 -15.11 -8.58 8.71
C ARG A 136 -14.24 -7.96 9.79
N GLN A 137 -13.58 -8.81 10.57
CA GLN A 137 -12.64 -8.37 11.58
C GLN A 137 -11.36 -7.85 10.92
N LEU A 138 -11.06 -6.57 11.13
CA LEU A 138 -9.74 -6.01 10.88
C LEU A 138 -8.90 -6.32 12.13
N MET A 139 -8.01 -7.32 12.00
CA MET A 139 -6.91 -7.50 12.94
C MET A 139 -5.95 -6.33 12.84
#